data_AF-A0A426U101-F1
#
_entry.id   AF-A0A426U101-F1
#
_cell.length_a   1.000
_cell.length_b   1.000
_cell.length_c   1.000
_cell.angle_alpha   90.00
_cell.angle_beta   90.00
_cell.angle_gamma   90.00
#
_symmetry.space_group_name_H-M   'P 1'
#
loop_
_entity.id
_entity.type
_entity.pdbx_description
1 polymer ?
#
loop_
_entity_poly.entity_id
_entity_poly.type
_entity_poly.pdbx_seq_one_letter_code
_entity_poly.pdbx_strand_id
1 'polypeptide(L)'
;MRSDLRVYQNAGGVLPASDIDIANFLSAQNKLGKKPATLERYANSLHMWHRYHNLQSPVKSMAVRSVIRGIKKSRDTRQDSAPALRLAELHRLLDVIDRDRLHGLRDSALFLLSFYGAFRRSEVVVIACEDLEWRPEGVIVTLHYSKMNRSGRIETKSIMRAPPGTR
;
A
#
# COMPACT_ATOMS: atom_id res chain seq x y z
N MET A 1 -5.32 -11.34 -1.82
CA MET A 1 -5.84 -12.51 -2.56
C MET A 1 -6.22 -13.66 -1.63
N ARG A 2 -5.30 -14.43 -1.02
CA ARG A 2 -5.68 -15.59 -0.16
C ARG A 2 -6.65 -15.22 0.98
N SER A 3 -6.37 -14.12 1.68
CA SER A 3 -7.26 -13.60 2.74
C SER A 3 -8.63 -13.19 2.19
N ASP A 4 -8.66 -12.49 1.05
CA ASP A 4 -9.90 -12.03 0.41
C ASP A 4 -10.76 -13.22 -0.07
N LEU A 5 -10.15 -14.29 -0.60
CA LEU A 5 -10.86 -15.51 -0.99
C LEU A 5 -11.44 -16.24 0.22
N ARG A 6 -10.72 -16.25 1.35
CA ARG A 6 -11.25 -16.81 2.61
C ARG A 6 -12.46 -16.05 3.11
N VAL A 7 -12.49 -14.72 2.95
CA VAL A 7 -13.68 -13.91 3.28
C VAL A 7 -14.88 -14.33 2.42
N TYR A 8 -14.66 -14.57 1.12
CA TYR A 8 -15.72 -15.06 0.23
C TYR A 8 -16.23 -16.45 0.63
N GLN A 9 -15.32 -17.39 0.89
CA GLN A 9 -15.68 -18.75 1.31
C GLN A 9 -16.37 -18.79 2.68
N ASN A 10 -15.89 -18.02 3.65
CA ASN A 10 -16.53 -17.89 4.97
C ASN A 10 -17.93 -17.26 4.89
N ALA A 11 -18.21 -16.48 3.85
CA ALA A 11 -19.54 -15.95 3.56
C ALA A 11 -20.44 -16.96 2.81
N GLY A 12 -20.01 -18.22 2.67
CA GLY A 12 -20.73 -19.28 1.96
C GLY A 12 -20.46 -19.36 0.46
N GLY A 13 -19.53 -18.54 -0.06
CA GLY A 13 -19.19 -18.52 -1.48
C GLY A 13 -18.39 -19.75 -1.92
N VAL A 14 -18.81 -20.36 -3.02
CA VAL A 14 -18.11 -21.50 -3.65
C VAL A 14 -17.35 -21.02 -4.89
N LEU A 15 -16.22 -21.67 -5.19
CA LEU A 15 -15.39 -21.41 -6.37
C LEU A 15 -15.39 -22.65 -7.29
N PRO A 16 -15.50 -22.49 -8.61
CA PRO A 16 -15.72 -21.23 -9.35
C PRO A 16 -17.05 -20.55 -9.01
N ALA A 17 -17.07 -19.22 -9.04
CA ALA A 17 -18.23 -18.42 -8.68
C ALA A 17 -18.98 -17.96 -9.94
N SER A 18 -20.30 -17.83 -9.87
CA SER A 18 -21.06 -17.13 -10.91
C SER A 18 -20.99 -15.61 -10.73
N ASP A 19 -21.41 -14.85 -11.74
CA ASP A 19 -21.56 -13.40 -11.62
C ASP A 19 -22.63 -13.00 -10.59
N ILE A 20 -23.71 -13.77 -10.50
CA ILE A 20 -24.78 -13.60 -9.49
C ILE A 20 -24.21 -13.80 -8.08
N ASP A 21 -23.43 -14.86 -7.84
CA ASP A 21 -22.84 -15.13 -6.52
C ASP A 21 -21.94 -13.98 -6.07
N ILE A 22 -21.09 -13.48 -6.98
CA ILE A 22 -20.21 -12.36 -6.70
C ILE A 22 -21.00 -11.08 -6.46
N ALA A 23 -22.01 -10.79 -7.27
CA ALA A 23 -22.87 -9.61 -7.11
C ALA A 23 -23.57 -9.62 -5.74
N ASN A 24 -24.16 -10.76 -5.37
CA ASN A 24 -24.82 -10.96 -4.08
C ASN A 24 -23.84 -10.82 -2.90
N PHE A 25 -22.65 -11.44 -3.01
CA PHE A 25 -21.61 -11.32 -2.01
C PHE A 25 -21.17 -9.85 -1.81
N LEU A 26 -20.90 -9.10 -2.88
CA LEU A 26 -20.47 -7.71 -2.78
C LEU A 26 -21.58 -6.82 -2.17
N SER A 27 -22.83 -7.06 -2.53
CA SER A 27 -23.99 -6.38 -1.93
C SER A 27 -24.12 -6.69 -0.44
N ALA A 28 -24.00 -7.96 -0.05
CA ALA A 28 -24.01 -8.39 1.35
C ALA A 28 -22.87 -7.76 2.16
N GLN A 29 -21.65 -7.75 1.63
CA GLN A 29 -20.50 -7.11 2.28
C GLN A 29 -20.68 -5.58 2.40
N ASN A 30 -21.33 -4.94 1.43
CA ASN A 30 -21.67 -3.51 1.52
C ASN A 30 -22.67 -3.23 2.66
N LYS A 31 -23.69 -4.08 2.80
CA LYS A 31 -24.66 -4.02 3.93
C LYS A 31 -23.95 -4.17 5.28
N LEU A 32 -22.89 -4.98 5.35
CA LEU A 32 -22.02 -5.11 6.53
C LEU A 32 -21.04 -3.92 6.72
N GLY A 33 -21.20 -2.84 5.97
CA GLY A 33 -20.41 -1.62 6.15
C GLY A 33 -19.05 -1.61 5.47
N LYS A 34 -18.69 -2.61 4.65
CA LYS A 34 -17.40 -2.60 3.93
C LYS A 34 -17.35 -1.43 2.94
N LYS A 35 -16.21 -0.73 2.91
CA LYS A 35 -15.97 0.42 2.03
C LYS A 35 -15.88 -0.04 0.55
N PRO A 36 -16.28 0.79 -0.44
CA PRO A 36 -16.21 0.44 -1.86
C PRO A 36 -14.84 -0.06 -2.30
N ALA A 37 -13.75 0.57 -1.85
CA ALA A 37 -12.39 0.14 -2.16
C ALA A 37 -12.08 -1.30 -1.66
N THR A 38 -12.65 -1.71 -0.53
CA THR A 38 -12.52 -3.08 -0.02
C THR A 38 -13.29 -4.06 -0.91
N LEU A 39 -14.48 -3.70 -1.35
CA LEU A 39 -15.31 -4.52 -2.23
C LEU A 39 -14.65 -4.72 -3.61
N GLU A 40 -14.06 -3.67 -4.17
CA GLU A 40 -13.27 -3.77 -5.40
C GLU A 40 -12.05 -4.68 -5.23
N ARG A 41 -11.40 -4.64 -4.07
CA ARG A 41 -10.29 -5.55 -3.74
C ARG A 41 -10.76 -7.01 -3.69
N TYR A 42 -11.93 -7.28 -3.11
CA TYR A 42 -12.52 -8.62 -3.10
C TYR A 42 -12.86 -9.09 -4.52
N ALA A 43 -13.55 -8.24 -5.30
CA ALA A 43 -13.86 -8.52 -6.69
C ALA A 43 -12.59 -8.81 -7.51
N ASN A 44 -11.52 -8.04 -7.32
CA ASN A 44 -10.26 -8.29 -8.00
C ASN A 44 -9.60 -9.62 -7.58
N SER A 45 -9.69 -10.00 -6.31
CA SER A 45 -9.16 -11.30 -5.86
C SER A 45 -9.93 -12.48 -6.48
N LEU A 46 -11.26 -12.37 -6.59
CA LEU A 46 -12.09 -13.34 -7.29
C LEU A 46 -11.81 -13.35 -8.79
N HIS A 47 -11.57 -12.17 -9.39
CA HIS A 47 -11.13 -12.04 -10.78
C HIS A 47 -9.84 -12.83 -11.02
N MET A 48 -8.81 -12.54 -10.22
CA MET A 48 -7.50 -13.17 -10.34
C MET A 48 -7.56 -14.68 -10.11
N TRP A 49 -8.36 -15.16 -9.14
CA TRP A 49 -8.56 -16.60 -8.94
C TRP A 49 -9.06 -17.28 -10.22
N HIS A 50 -10.12 -16.77 -10.84
CA HIS A 50 -10.64 -17.35 -12.10
C HIS A 50 -9.58 -17.32 -13.20
N ARG A 51 -8.85 -16.20 -13.34
CA ARG A 51 -7.79 -16.07 -14.36
C ARG A 51 -6.63 -17.04 -14.13
N TYR A 52 -6.21 -17.26 -12.89
CA TYR A 52 -5.17 -18.24 -12.58
C TYR A 52 -5.58 -19.69 -12.86
N HIS A 53 -6.88 -19.97 -12.84
CA HIS A 53 -7.44 -21.26 -13.24
C HIS A 53 -7.83 -21.32 -14.74
N ASN A 54 -7.36 -20.38 -15.56
CA ASN A 54 -7.70 -20.25 -16.98
C ASN A 54 -9.20 -20.13 -17.29
N LEU A 55 -10.00 -19.71 -16.31
CA LEU A 55 -11.43 -19.49 -16.47
C LEU A 55 -11.73 -18.06 -16.95
N GLN A 56 -12.88 -17.90 -17.60
CA GLN A 56 -13.45 -16.58 -17.83
C GLN A 56 -13.83 -15.95 -16.49
N SER A 57 -13.60 -14.64 -16.36
CA SER A 57 -13.87 -13.98 -15.09
C SER A 57 -15.29 -13.43 -15.02
N PRO A 58 -16.12 -13.92 -14.08
CA PRO A 58 -17.49 -13.41 -13.86
C PRO A 58 -17.52 -11.96 -13.36
N VAL A 59 -16.41 -11.44 -12.81
CA VAL A 59 -16.29 -10.09 -12.26
C VAL A 59 -16.44 -9.00 -13.33
N LYS A 60 -16.13 -9.33 -14.60
CA LYS A 60 -16.26 -8.39 -15.72
C LYS A 60 -17.70 -8.31 -16.29
N SER A 61 -18.63 -9.14 -15.80
CA SER A 61 -20.04 -9.11 -16.20
C SER A 61 -20.69 -7.75 -15.88
N MET A 62 -21.79 -7.46 -16.58
CA MET A 62 -22.58 -6.27 -16.27
C MET A 62 -23.20 -6.33 -14.87
N ALA A 63 -23.62 -7.52 -14.42
CA ALA A 63 -24.23 -7.70 -13.09
C ALA A 63 -23.29 -7.21 -11.97
N VAL A 64 -22.05 -7.70 -11.95
CA VAL A 64 -21.06 -7.32 -10.93
C VAL A 64 -20.68 -5.85 -11.04
N ARG A 65 -20.46 -5.35 -12.26
CA ARG A 65 -20.09 -3.94 -12.50
C ARG A 65 -21.19 -2.97 -12.07
N SER A 66 -22.45 -3.29 -12.35
CA SER A 66 -23.60 -2.48 -11.97
C SER A 66 -23.75 -2.39 -10.45
N VAL A 67 -23.55 -3.50 -9.72
CA VAL A 67 -23.55 -3.50 -8.25
C VAL A 67 -22.45 -2.59 -7.69
N ILE A 68 -21.20 -2.73 -8.16
CA ILE A 68 -20.09 -1.88 -7.70
C ILE A 68 -20.37 -0.40 -8.00
N ARG A 69 -20.88 -0.09 -9.20
CA ARG A 69 -21.22 1.28 -9.59
C ARG A 69 -22.32 1.86 -8.71
N GLY A 70 -23.38 1.10 -8.44
CA GLY A 70 -24.47 1.51 -7.55
C GLY A 70 -23.98 1.78 -6.14
N ILE A 71 -23.14 0.90 -5.60
CA ILE A 71 -22.53 1.08 -4.27
C ILE A 71 -21.71 2.37 -4.20
N LYS A 72 -20.86 2.64 -5.21
CA LYS A 72 -20.07 3.88 -5.27
C LYS A 72 -20.94 5.13 -5.36
N LYS A 73 -22.04 5.10 -6.11
CA LYS A 73 -22.95 6.25 -6.24
C LYS A 73 -23.67 6.55 -4.92
N SER A 74 -23.99 5.52 -4.15
CA SER A 74 -24.73 5.64 -2.89
C SER A 74 -23.91 6.16 -1.69
N ARG A 75 -22.59 6.29 -1.83
CA ARG A 75 -21.70 6.69 -0.74
C ARG A 75 -20.69 7.74 -1.19
N ASP A 76 -20.61 8.85 -0.47
CA ASP A 76 -19.43 9.70 -0.52
C ASP A 76 -18.30 8.98 0.23
N THR A 77 -17.36 8.39 -0.52
CA THR A 77 -16.24 7.66 0.07
C THR A 77 -14.92 8.34 -0.26
N ARG A 78 -14.68 9.47 0.37
CA ARG A 78 -13.33 10.00 0.48
C ARG A 78 -12.45 8.93 1.14
N GLN A 79 -11.38 8.54 0.46
CA GLN A 79 -10.41 7.62 1.06
C GLN A 79 -9.74 8.32 2.22
N ASP A 80 -9.85 7.71 3.39
CA ASP A 80 -9.17 8.18 4.58
C ASP A 80 -7.67 7.92 4.41
N SER A 81 -6.89 8.99 4.55
CA SER A 81 -5.43 8.95 4.42
C SER A 81 -4.86 9.49 5.71
N ALA A 82 -3.78 8.86 6.21
CA ALA A 82 -3.03 9.45 7.32
C ALA A 82 -2.62 10.88 6.95
N PRO A 83 -2.68 11.83 7.90
CA PRO A 83 -2.20 13.18 7.66
C PRO A 83 -0.72 13.12 7.26
N ALA A 84 -0.31 14.03 6.37
CA ALA A 84 1.08 14.15 5.99
C ALA A 84 1.92 14.52 7.22
N LEU A 85 2.95 13.74 7.51
CA LEU A 85 3.95 14.09 8.52
C LEU A 85 4.62 15.39 8.07
N ARG A 86 4.53 16.44 8.88
CA ARG A 86 5.16 17.74 8.60
C ARG A 86 6.54 17.82 9.24
N LEU A 87 7.38 18.74 8.76
CA LEU A 87 8.73 18.94 9.29
C LEU A 87 8.74 19.23 10.80
N ALA A 88 7.82 20.07 11.29
CA ALA A 88 7.70 20.36 12.73
C ALA A 88 7.27 19.13 13.57
N GLU A 89 6.52 18.20 12.98
CA GLU A 89 6.15 16.94 13.64
C GLU A 89 7.32 15.96 13.63
N LEU A 90 8.10 15.92 12.55
CA LEU A 90 9.34 15.15 12.48
C LEU A 90 10.34 15.61 13.55
N HIS A 91 10.58 16.92 13.70
CA HIS A 91 11.48 17.43 14.73
C HIS A 91 11.03 17.01 16.13
N ARG A 92 9.75 17.23 16.48
CA ARG A 92 9.20 16.80 17.78
C ARG A 92 9.33 15.30 18.02
N LEU A 93 9.15 14.49 16.98
CA LEU A 93 9.34 13.04 17.05
C LEU A 93 10.82 12.69 17.30
N LEU A 94 11.73 13.36 16.63
CA LEU A 94 13.16 13.12 16.76
C LEU A 94 13.73 13.60 18.10
N ASP A 95 13.12 14.61 18.73
CA ASP A 95 13.52 15.16 20.03
C ASP A 95 13.27 14.18 21.19
N VAL A 96 12.27 13.30 21.06
CA VAL A 96 11.92 12.31 22.10
C VAL A 96 12.63 10.97 21.93
N ILE A 97 13.33 10.76 20.81
CA ILE A 97 14.10 9.54 20.55
C ILE A 97 15.48 9.65 21.20
N ASP A 98 15.77 8.72 22.11
CA ASP A 98 17.10 8.58 22.74
C ASP A 98 18.13 8.03 21.74
N ARG A 99 18.91 8.93 21.14
CA ARG A 99 19.94 8.61 20.13
C ARG A 99 21.27 8.15 20.73
N ASP A 100 21.38 8.02 22.05
CA ASP A 100 22.54 7.39 22.69
C ASP A 100 22.40 5.85 22.69
N ARG A 101 21.22 5.33 22.32
CA ARG A 101 20.94 3.90 22.18
C ARG A 101 20.86 3.48 20.72
N LEU A 102 21.31 2.26 20.43
CA LEU A 102 21.28 1.68 19.08
C LEU A 102 19.87 1.69 18.45
N HIS A 103 18.83 1.40 19.23
CA HIS A 103 17.47 1.43 18.70
C HIS A 103 16.99 2.85 18.38
N GLY A 104 17.40 3.87 19.13
CA GLY A 104 17.03 5.25 18.82
C GLY A 104 17.80 5.80 17.62
N LEU A 105 19.08 5.43 17.45
CA LEU A 105 19.80 5.72 16.20
C LEU A 105 19.12 5.08 14.99
N ARG A 106 18.73 3.80 15.11
CA ARG A 106 17.98 3.12 14.05
C ARG A 106 16.65 3.82 13.75
N ASP A 107 15.82 4.06 14.76
CA ASP A 107 14.47 4.57 14.54
C ASP A 107 14.52 6.00 13.99
N SER A 108 15.43 6.86 14.48
CA SER A 108 15.65 8.18 13.92
C SER A 108 16.12 8.13 12.47
N ALA A 109 17.06 7.24 12.12
CA ALA A 109 17.47 7.04 10.74
C ALA A 109 16.31 6.57 9.85
N LEU A 110 15.46 5.64 10.32
CA LEU A 110 14.28 5.17 9.57
C LEU A 110 13.30 6.30 9.28
N PHE A 111 13.02 7.18 10.24
CA PHE A 111 12.14 8.33 10.06
C PHE A 111 12.75 9.36 9.11
N LEU A 112 14.02 9.73 9.30
CA LEU A 112 14.74 10.69 8.46
C LEU A 112 14.81 10.20 7.01
N LEU A 113 15.18 8.94 6.80
CA LEU A 113 15.25 8.33 5.48
C LEU A 113 13.85 8.37 4.82
N SER A 114 12.82 7.88 5.51
CA SER A 114 11.44 7.88 5.01
C SER A 114 10.96 9.27 4.62
N PHE A 115 11.24 10.28 5.45
CA PHE A 115 10.78 11.65 5.25
C PHE A 115 11.52 12.34 4.11
N TYR A 116 12.85 12.44 4.18
CA TYR A 116 13.63 13.19 3.20
C TYR A 116 13.78 12.46 1.86
N GLY A 117 13.79 11.13 1.86
CA GLY A 117 13.86 10.33 0.66
C GLY A 117 12.51 9.90 0.10
N ALA A 118 11.40 10.32 0.72
CA ALA A 118 10.04 9.92 0.35
C ALA A 118 9.89 8.40 0.15
N PHE A 119 10.54 7.61 1.02
CA PHE A 119 10.45 6.15 0.96
C PHE A 119 9.17 5.64 1.61
N ARG A 120 8.62 4.59 1.02
CA ARG A 120 7.59 3.80 1.71
C ARG A 120 8.26 2.93 2.76
N ARG A 121 7.54 2.63 3.85
CA ARG A 121 8.00 1.69 4.88
C ARG A 121 8.61 0.39 4.31
N SER A 122 7.96 -0.20 3.31
CA SER A 122 8.43 -1.45 2.68
C SER A 122 9.70 -1.28 1.85
N GLU A 123 10.00 -0.06 1.39
CA GLU A 123 11.25 0.26 0.69
C GLU A 123 12.37 0.42 1.72
N VAL A 124 12.12 1.13 2.83
CA VAL A 124 13.16 1.35 3.86
C VAL A 124 13.65 0.07 4.50
N VAL A 125 12.76 -0.88 4.82
CA VAL A 125 13.13 -2.11 5.53
C VAL A 125 13.99 -3.09 4.72
N VAL A 126 14.13 -2.88 3.41
CA VAL A 126 14.93 -3.74 2.54
C VAL A 126 16.26 -3.10 2.11
N ILE A 127 16.52 -1.84 2.48
CA ILE A 127 17.77 -1.16 2.17
C ILE A 127 18.91 -1.79 2.97
N ALA A 128 19.98 -2.15 2.27
CA ALA A 128 21.24 -2.60 2.84
C ALA A 128 22.31 -1.49 2.76
N CYS A 129 23.41 -1.64 3.51
CA CYS A 129 24.50 -0.66 3.48
C CYS A 129 25.14 -0.53 2.09
N GLU A 130 25.15 -1.62 1.32
CA GLU A 130 25.65 -1.67 -0.07
C GLU A 130 24.78 -0.86 -1.06
N ASP A 131 23.53 -0.55 -0.70
CA ASP A 131 22.65 0.28 -1.50
C ASP A 131 22.93 1.78 -1.34
N LEU A 132 23.80 2.16 -0.40
CA LEU A 132 24.07 3.54 -0.02
C LEU A 132 25.38 4.05 -0.63
N GLU A 133 25.28 5.05 -1.48
CA GLU A 133 26.42 5.78 -2.01
C GLU A 133 26.49 7.18 -1.38
N TRP A 134 27.47 7.37 -0.51
CA TRP A 134 27.73 8.66 0.14
C TRP A 134 28.51 9.59 -0.78
N ARG A 135 28.03 10.82 -0.91
CA ARG A 135 28.61 11.90 -1.72
C ARG A 135 28.77 13.16 -0.86
N PRO A 136 29.64 14.12 -1.24
CA PRO A 136 29.71 15.42 -0.56
C PRO A 136 28.34 16.11 -0.47
N GLU A 137 27.54 16.00 -1.54
CA GLU A 137 26.23 16.63 -1.70
C GLU A 137 25.11 15.89 -0.93
N GLY A 138 25.34 14.68 -0.43
CA GLY A 138 24.29 13.88 0.22
C GLY A 138 24.50 12.37 0.15
N VAL A 139 23.41 11.63 0.06
CA VAL A 139 23.42 10.17 -0.11
C VAL A 139 22.50 9.77 -1.25
N ILE A 140 22.98 8.88 -2.11
CA ILE A 140 22.19 8.22 -3.14
C ILE A 140 21.85 6.83 -2.63
N VAL A 141 20.57 6.46 -2.71
CA VAL A 141 20.04 5.18 -2.24
C VAL A 141 19.50 4.41 -3.44
N THR A 142 19.99 3.20 -3.61
CA THR A 142 19.55 2.29 -4.66
C THR A 142 18.40 1.41 -4.15
N LEU A 143 17.32 1.31 -4.92
CA LEU A 143 16.15 0.49 -4.63
C LEU A 143 16.04 -0.64 -5.65
N HIS A 144 16.30 -1.86 -5.20
CA HIS A 144 16.12 -3.07 -5.98
C HIS A 144 14.67 -3.52 -6.07
N TYR A 145 13.83 -3.11 -5.11
CA TYR A 145 12.40 -3.42 -5.08
C TYR A 145 11.59 -2.20 -4.65
N SER A 146 10.67 -1.74 -5.50
CA SER A 146 9.70 -0.70 -5.14
C SER A 146 8.28 -1.13 -5.49
N LYS A 147 7.31 -0.71 -4.66
CA LYS A 147 5.90 -1.12 -4.81
C LYS A 147 5.30 -0.69 -6.17
N MET A 148 5.84 0.36 -6.80
CA MET A 148 5.41 0.84 -8.11
C MET A 148 6.22 0.24 -9.27
N ASN A 149 7.39 -0.31 -9.00
CA ASN A 149 8.24 -0.90 -10.00
C ASN A 149 7.83 -2.35 -10.31
N ARG A 150 6.77 -2.50 -11.10
CA ARG A 150 6.37 -3.80 -11.67
C ARG A 150 7.35 -4.32 -12.73
N SER A 151 8.33 -3.52 -13.14
CA SER A 151 9.31 -3.84 -14.19
C SER A 151 10.63 -4.44 -13.68
N GLY A 152 10.88 -4.40 -12.36
CA GLY A 152 12.16 -4.85 -11.77
C GLY A 152 13.36 -3.95 -12.06
N ARG A 153 13.13 -2.73 -12.59
CA ARG A 153 14.20 -1.77 -12.90
C ARG A 153 14.75 -1.10 -11.64
N ILE A 154 16.06 -1.06 -11.47
CA ILE A 154 16.68 -0.35 -10.35
C ILE A 154 16.20 1.11 -10.34
N GLU A 155 15.70 1.56 -9.20
CA GLU A 155 15.28 2.95 -8.96
C GLU A 155 16.28 3.58 -7.98
N THR A 156 16.66 4.84 -8.18
CA THR A 156 17.54 5.56 -7.25
C THR A 156 16.81 6.76 -6.65
N LYS A 157 17.05 7.01 -5.37
CA LYS A 157 16.58 8.21 -4.68
C LYS A 157 17.74 8.93 -4.02
N SER A 158 17.80 10.24 -4.16
CA SER A 158 18.85 11.07 -3.59
C SER A 158 18.31 11.88 -2.42
N ILE A 159 19.03 11.87 -1.30
CA ILE A 159 18.80 12.74 -0.15
C ILE A 159 19.93 13.75 -0.11
N MET A 160 19.59 15.03 -0.27
CA MET A 160 20.57 16.11 -0.23
C MET A 160 21.02 16.39 1.20
N ARG A 161 22.31 16.69 1.36
CA ARG A 161 22.88 17.22 2.58
C ARG A 161 22.33 18.62 2.81
N ALA A 162 22.02 18.94 4.06
CA ALA A 162 21.62 20.29 4.43
C ALA A 162 22.75 21.29 4.10
N PRO A 163 22.42 22.52 3.65
CA PRO A 163 23.41 23.57 3.45
C PRO A 163 24.22 23.82 4.73
N PRO A 164 25.51 24.18 4.62
CA PRO A 164 26.31 24.57 5.77
C PRO A 164 25.60 25.65 6.60
N GLY A 165 25.50 25.44 7.91
CA GLY A 165 24.87 26.39 8.84
C GLY A 165 23.37 26.18 9.11
N THR A 166 22.74 25.17 8.50
CA THR A 166 21.37 24.77 8.86
C THR A 166 21.41 23.88 10.11
N ARG A 167 20.73 24.28 11.20
CA ARG A 167 20.51 23.44 12.39
C ARG A 167 19.18 22.71 12.31
#